data_AF-M6GEL2-F1
#
_entry.id   AF-M6GEL2-F1
#
_cell.length_a   1.000
_cell.length_b   1.000
_cell.length_c   1.000
_cell.angle_alpha   90.00
_cell.angle_beta   90.00
_cell.angle_gamma   90.00
#
_symmetry.space_group_name_H-M   'P 1'
#
loop_
_entity.id
_entity.type
_entity.pdbx_description
1 polymer ?
#
loop_
_entity_poly.entity_id
_entity_poly.type
_entity_poly.pdbx_seq_one_letter_code
_entity_poly.pdbx_strand_id
1 'polypeptide(L)' 'MQEVDYMSSSGFRACISTLRKLNSKEGALKISNIKPAVKRIFDVIELTSLFDICETEDEALKSF' A
#
# COMPACT_ATOMS: atom_id res chain seq x y z
N MET A 1 -4.30 -6.98 -1.40
CA MET A 1 -3.02 -7.65 -1.76
C MET A 1 -2.99 -9.12 -1.32
N GLN A 2 -4.15 -9.79 -1.36
CA GLN A 2 -4.29 -11.13 -0.80
C GLN A 2 -3.48 -12.20 -1.55
N GLU A 3 -3.20 -12.01 -2.84
CA GLU A 3 -2.42 -12.94 -3.66
C GLU A 3 -0.93 -12.58 -3.76
N VAL A 4 -0.49 -11.49 -3.12
CA VAL A 4 0.90 -11.02 -3.22
C VAL A 4 1.75 -11.63 -2.10
N ASP A 5 2.49 -12.69 -2.42
CA ASP A 5 3.40 -13.37 -1.48
C ASP A 5 4.75 -12.66 -1.31
N TYR A 6 5.20 -11.97 -2.36
CA TYR A 6 6.49 -11.29 -2.39
C TYR A 6 6.42 -10.04 -3.27
N MET A 7 7.18 -9.02 -2.87
CA MET A 7 7.41 -7.82 -3.65
C MET A 7 8.90 -7.49 -3.63
N SER A 8 9.47 -7.19 -4.79
CA SER A 8 10.86 -6.74 -4.92
C SER A 8 10.96 -5.22 -4.83
N SER A 9 12.18 -4.68 -4.74
CA SER A 9 12.44 -3.24 -4.62
C SER A 9 11.84 -2.39 -5.76
N SER A 10 11.61 -2.97 -6.94
CA SER A 10 10.92 -2.27 -8.03
C SER A 10 9.42 -2.15 -7.78
N GLY A 11 8.79 -3.16 -7.18
CA GLY A 11 7.37 -3.13 -6.81
C GLY A 11 7.07 -2.02 -5.78
N PHE A 12 7.88 -1.93 -4.72
CA PHE A 12 7.74 -0.86 -3.73
C PHE A 12 7.94 0.52 -4.36
N ARG A 13 8.95 0.70 -5.21
CA ARG A 13 9.17 1.95 -5.95
C ARG A 13 7.98 2.31 -6.85
N ALA A 14 7.35 1.32 -7.48
CA ALA A 14 6.14 1.54 -8.25
C ALA A 14 4.98 2.02 -7.37
N CYS A 15 4.72 1.39 -6.22
CA CYS A 15 3.70 1.83 -5.26
C CYS A 15 3.93 3.28 -4.82
N ILE A 16 5.16 3.65 -4.45
CA ILE A 16 5.51 5.02 -4.03
C ILE A 16 5.29 6.01 -5.19
N SER A 17 5.71 5.65 -6.40
CA SER A 17 5.51 6.50 -7.58
C SER A 17 4.03 6.74 -7.86
N THR A 18 3.20 5.69 -7.73
CA THR A 18 1.75 5.78 -7.91
C THR A 18 1.12 6.65 -6.83
N LEU A 19 1.47 6.47 -5.56
CA LEU A 19 0.99 7.31 -4.45
C LEU A 19 1.30 8.78 -4.72
N ARG A 20 2.55 9.11 -5.07
CA ARG A 20 2.96 10.49 -5.36
C ARG A 20 2.16 11.09 -6.52
N LYS A 21 1.96 10.33 -7.60
CA LYS A 21 1.17 10.77 -8.76
C LYS A 21 -0.29 11.02 -8.40
N LEU A 22 -0.88 10.19 -7.54
CA LEU A 22 -2.26 10.35 -7.07
C LEU A 22 -2.37 11.56 -6.14
N ASN A 23 -1.47 11.73 -5.18
CA ASN A 23 -1.45 12.88 -4.29
C ASN A 23 -1.33 14.21 -5.06
N SER A 24 -0.56 14.26 -6.15
CA SER A 24 -0.47 15.45 -7.01
C SER A 24 -1.78 15.79 -7.74
N LYS A 25 -2.76 14.89 -7.74
CA LYS A 25 -4.08 15.06 -8.34
C LYS A 25 -5.19 15.00 -7.29
N GLU A 26 -4.86 15.20 -6.01
CA GLU A 26 -5.80 15.11 -4.88
C GLU A 26 -6.51 13.74 -4.79
N GLY A 27 -5.89 12.70 -5.36
CA GLY A 27 -6.36 11.31 -5.27
C GLY A 27 -5.76 10.60 -4.06
N ALA A 28 -6.42 9.54 -3.63
CA ALA A 28 -5.97 8.68 -2.54
C ALA A 28 -5.56 7.29 -3.06
N LEU A 29 -4.63 6.65 -2.37
CA LEU A 29 -4.25 5.26 -2.59
C LEU A 29 -4.29 4.51 -1.26
N LYS A 30 -5.16 3.51 -1.18
CA LYS A 30 -5.27 2.61 -0.03
C LYS A 30 -4.84 1.21 -0.43
N ILE A 31 -4.27 0.47 0.50
CA ILE A 31 -3.87 -0.93 0.32
C ILE A 31 -4.66 -1.78 1.29
N SER A 32 -5.38 -2.79 0.82
CA SER A 32 -6.10 -3.76 1.65
C SER A 32 -5.44 -5.13 1.64
N ASN A 33 -5.77 -5.97 2.62
CA ASN A 33 -5.44 -7.41 2.64
C ASN A 33 -3.96 -7.70 2.36
N ILE A 34 -3.04 -7.00 3.03
CA ILE A 34 -1.60 -7.22 2.88
C ILE A 34 -1.16 -8.46 3.68
N LYS A 35 -0.40 -9.35 3.05
CA LYS A 35 0.16 -10.51 3.76
C LYS A 35 1.21 -10.06 4.80
N PRO A 36 1.32 -10.72 5.97
CA PRO A 36 2.27 -10.33 7.02
C PRO A 36 3.74 -10.26 6.58
N ALA A 37 4.15 -11.11 5.62
CA ALA A 37 5.51 -11.08 5.07
C ALA A 37 5.79 -9.79 4.29
N VAL A 38 4.84 -9.33 3.48
CA VAL A 38 4.96 -8.08 2.70
C VAL A 38 4.81 -6.87 3.63
N LYS A 39 3.89 -6.92 4.59
CA LYS A 39 3.67 -5.85 5.58
C LYS A 39 4.94 -5.55 6.38
N ARG A 40 5.64 -6.59 6.86
CA ARG A 40 6.93 -6.42 7.54
C ARG A 40 7.95 -5.65 6.72
N ILE A 41 7.98 -5.86 5.40
CA ILE A 41 8.89 -5.09 4.54
C ILE A 41 8.42 -3.64 4.51
N PHE A 42 7.13 -3.36 4.27
CA PHE A 42 6.57 -1.99 4.34
C PHE A 42 6.95 -1.28 5.65
N ASP A 43 6.89 -1.98 6.79
CA ASP A 43 7.26 -1.44 8.10
C ASP A 43 8.76 -1.10 8.18
N VAL A 44 9.63 -2.01 7.70
CA VAL A 44 11.09 -1.83 7.71
C VAL A 44 11.54 -0.63 6.88
N ILE A 45 10.88 -0.37 5.74
CA ILE A 45 11.17 0.78 4.89
C ILE A 45 10.28 2.00 5.19
N GLU A 46 9.60 1.99 6.34
CA GLU A 46 8.73 3.06 6.84
C GLU A 46 7.64 3.52 5.85
N LEU A 47 7.23 2.65 4.92
CA LEU A 47 6.17 2.95 3.97
C LEU A 47 4.79 2.84 4.61
N THR A 48 4.64 2.08 5.69
CA THR A 48 3.34 1.89 6.38
C THR A 48 2.74 3.21 6.87
N SER A 49 3.56 4.24 7.11
CA SER A 49 3.09 5.59 7.48
C SER A 49 2.67 6.44 6.27
N LEU A 50 3.14 6.09 5.07
CA LEU A 50 2.83 6.79 3.82
C LEU A 50 1.59 6.25 3.12
N PHE A 51 1.28 4.97 3.32
CA PHE A 51 0.11 4.32 2.75
C PHE A 51 -0.96 4.12 3.81
N ASP A 52 -2.20 4.36 3.43
CA ASP A 52 -3.34 3.96 4.23
C ASP A 52 -3.61 2.46 4.00
N ILE A 53 -3.30 1.65 5.02
CA ILE A 53 -3.34 0.19 4.94
C ILE A 53 -4.50 -0.34 5.79
N CYS A 54 -5.52 -0.88 5.13
CA CYS A 54 -6.70 -1.47 5.76
C CYS A 54 -6.60 -3.00 5.80
N GLU A 55 -7.35 -3.64 6.69
CA GLU A 55 -7.34 -5.11 6.77
C GLU A 55 -8.10 -5.73 5.61
N THR A 56 -9.21 -5.09 5.20
CA THR A 56 -10.11 -5.59 4.15
C THR A 56 -10.37 -4.57 3.05
N GLU A 57 -10.76 -5.05 1.88
CA GLU A 57 -11.16 -4.19 0.76
C GLU A 57 -12.39 -3.36 1.09
N ASP A 58 -13.39 -3.94 1.77
CA ASP A 58 -14.60 -3.23 2.18
C ASP A 58 -14.30 -2.05 3.13
N GLU A 59 -13.41 -2.26 4.10
CA GLU A 59 -12.94 -1.19 4.99
C GLU A 59 -12.23 -0.07 4.23
N ALA A 60 -11.35 -0.43 3.29
CA ALA A 60 -10.66 0.54 2.45
C ALA A 60 -11.66 1.38 1.65
N LEU A 61 -12.65 0.73 1.02
CA LEU A 61 -13.68 1.40 0.21
C LEU A 61 -14.55 2.36 1.04
N LYS A 62 -14.90 1.98 2.28
CA LYS A 62 -15.68 2.83 3.19
C LYS A 62 -14.92 4.04 3.72
N SER A 63 -13.60 4.03 3.61
CA SER A 63 -12.70 5.03 4.18
C SER A 63 -12.20 6.07 3.15
N PHE A 64 -12.54 5.93 1.86
CA PHE A 64 -12.29 6.96 0.84
C PHE A 64 -13.22 8.16 1.01
#